data_AF-A0A0F9JTM3-F1
#
_entry.id   AF-A0A0F9JTM3-F1
#
_cell.length_a   1.000
_cell.length_b   1.000
_cell.length_c   1.000
_cell.angle_alpha   90.00
_cell.angle_beta   90.00
_cell.angle_gamma   90.00
#
_symmetry.space_group_name_H-M   'P 1'
#
loop_
_entity.id
_entity.type
_entity.pdbx_description
1 polymer ?
#
loop_
_entity_poly.entity_id
_entity_poly.type
_entity_poly.pdbx_seq_one_letter_code
_entity_poly.pdbx_strand_id
1 'polypeptide(L)'
;MPFYPPYQDRDGDPAEKAQQEADHRRDVEQDREMMTEDPEQPPSQPSLGLPYIRGVEHLQVLNYNYWNANGKGVCIAAVEGAIADWAAYIGADDGWSAEDCVEWTIRHGCKLSRQQANRWFPELPIERYRE
;
A
#
# COMPACT_ATOMS: atom_id res chain seq x y z
N MET A 1 41.42 -69.58 6.53
CA MET A 1 41.05 -68.16 6.65
C MET A 1 39.90 -67.91 5.67
N PRO A 2 38.71 -67.49 6.12
CA PRO A 2 37.60 -67.22 5.21
C PRO A 2 37.78 -65.88 4.49
N PHE A 3 37.49 -65.90 3.19
CA PHE A 3 37.57 -64.79 2.24
C PHE A 3 36.26 -63.99 2.31
N TYR A 4 36.28 -62.72 2.72
CA TYR A 4 35.08 -61.86 2.72
C TYR A 4 34.97 -61.13 1.37
N PRO A 5 33.84 -61.20 0.65
CA PRO A 5 33.60 -60.38 -0.53
C PRO A 5 33.34 -58.91 -0.16
N PRO A 6 33.71 -57.94 -1.03
CA PRO A 6 33.46 -56.52 -0.77
C PRO A 6 31.97 -56.18 -0.83
N TYR A 7 31.53 -55.30 0.07
CA TYR A 7 30.16 -54.78 0.13
C TYR A 7 29.76 -54.14 -1.22
N GLN A 8 28.67 -54.61 -1.82
CA GLN A 8 28.02 -53.94 -2.95
C GLN A 8 27.27 -52.73 -2.43
N ASP A 9 27.61 -51.54 -2.94
CA ASP A 9 26.80 -50.34 -2.80
C ASP A 9 25.40 -50.64 -3.36
N ARG A 10 24.41 -50.64 -2.48
CA ARG A 10 23.01 -50.82 -2.85
C ARG A 10 22.56 -49.53 -3.52
N ASP A 11 22.64 -49.49 -4.85
CA ASP A 11 21.95 -48.49 -5.65
C ASP A 11 20.47 -48.48 -5.21
N GLY A 12 20.04 -47.37 -4.60
CA GLY A 12 18.68 -47.21 -4.07
C GLY A 12 17.63 -47.56 -5.13
N ASP A 13 16.61 -48.31 -4.70
CA ASP A 13 15.62 -48.92 -5.57
C ASP A 13 14.97 -47.85 -6.47
N PRO A 14 14.89 -48.05 -7.80
CA PRO A 14 14.30 -47.07 -8.70
C PRO A 14 12.86 -46.71 -8.33
N ALA A 15 12.13 -47.59 -7.62
CA ALA A 15 10.80 -47.30 -7.10
C ALA A 15 10.81 -46.25 -5.98
N GLU A 16 11.81 -46.29 -5.08
CA GLU A 16 11.95 -45.28 -4.01
C GLU A 16 12.26 -43.90 -4.60
N LYS A 17 13.14 -43.82 -5.61
CA LYS A 17 13.44 -42.55 -6.28
C LYS A 17 12.22 -41.96 -6.99
N ALA A 18 11.45 -42.79 -7.70
CA ALA A 18 10.23 -42.35 -8.37
C ALA A 18 9.18 -41.84 -7.38
N GLN A 19 9.07 -42.47 -6.21
CA GLN A 19 8.16 -42.04 -5.16
C GLN A 19 8.60 -40.71 -4.52
N GLN A 20 9.91 -40.56 -4.29
CA GLN A 20 10.48 -39.32 -3.74
C GLN A 20 10.32 -38.14 -4.70
N GLU A 21 10.48 -38.35 -6.01
CA GLU A 21 10.21 -37.32 -7.03
C GLU A 21 8.72 -36.97 -7.10
N ALA A 22 7.82 -37.94 -6.92
CA ALA A 22 6.38 -37.70 -6.95
C ALA A 22 5.92 -36.88 -5.74
N ASP A 23 6.44 -37.15 -4.55
CA ASP A 23 6.14 -36.36 -3.35
C ASP A 23 6.72 -34.94 -3.46
N HIS A 24 7.97 -34.80 -3.92
CA HIS A 24 8.58 -33.49 -4.14
C HIS A 24 7.80 -32.63 -5.15
N ARG A 25 7.23 -33.25 -6.20
CA ARG A 25 6.38 -32.53 -7.17
C ARG A 25 5.08 -32.03 -6.54
N ARG A 26 4.46 -32.81 -5.64
CA ARG A 26 3.24 -32.39 -4.93
C ARG A 26 3.50 -31.24 -3.99
N ASP A 27 4.62 -31.26 -3.27
CA ASP A 27 5.01 -30.18 -2.37
C ASP A 27 5.23 -28.88 -3.17
N VAL A 28 5.91 -28.95 -4.31
CA VAL A 28 6.11 -27.78 -5.20
C VAL A 28 4.78 -27.28 -5.78
N GLU A 29 3.84 -28.18 -6.09
CA GLU A 29 2.52 -27.80 -6.60
C GLU A 29 1.67 -27.13 -5.51
N GLN A 30 1.71 -27.63 -4.28
CA GLN A 30 1.04 -27.03 -3.12
C GLN A 30 1.62 -25.66 -2.76
N ASP A 31 2.94 -25.52 -2.74
CA ASP A 31 3.62 -24.23 -2.53
C ASP A 31 3.26 -23.21 -3.64
N ARG A 32 3.06 -23.69 -4.87
CA ARG A 32 2.62 -22.85 -5.99
C ARG A 32 1.18 -22.40 -5.85
N GLU A 33 0.27 -23.25 -5.37
CA GLU A 33 -1.11 -22.85 -5.07
C GLU A 33 -1.16 -21.79 -3.95
N MET A 34 -0.34 -21.92 -2.90
CA MET A 34 -0.27 -20.95 -1.80
C MET A 34 0.36 -19.60 -2.18
N MET A 35 0.98 -19.46 -3.36
CA MET A 35 1.47 -18.18 -3.88
C MET A 35 0.49 -17.49 -4.85
N THR A 36 -0.66 -18.10 -5.14
CA THR A 36 -1.67 -17.54 -6.07
C THR A 36 -2.86 -16.87 -5.38
N GLU A 37 -2.79 -16.69 -4.07
CA GLU A 37 -3.68 -15.79 -3.35
C GLU A 37 -3.30 -14.35 -3.74
N ASP A 38 -3.93 -13.88 -4.83
CA ASP A 38 -4.05 -12.48 -5.18
C ASP A 38 -4.28 -11.71 -3.88
N PRO A 39 -3.40 -10.76 -3.49
CA PRO A 39 -3.50 -10.11 -2.20
C PRO A 39 -4.88 -9.46 -2.13
N GLU A 40 -5.78 -10.09 -1.37
CA GLU A 40 -7.15 -9.64 -1.18
C GLU A 40 -7.11 -8.14 -0.96
N GLN A 41 -7.60 -7.38 -1.94
CA GLN A 41 -7.79 -5.95 -1.80
C GLN A 41 -8.55 -5.75 -0.49
N PRO A 42 -8.01 -5.00 0.48
CA PRO A 42 -8.66 -4.82 1.76
C PRO A 42 -10.09 -4.31 1.52
N PRO A 43 -11.06 -4.73 2.36
CA PRO A 43 -12.47 -4.45 2.14
C PRO A 43 -12.64 -2.99 1.78
N SER A 44 -13.23 -2.74 0.60
CA SER A 44 -13.38 -1.42 0.02
C SER A 44 -13.99 -0.49 1.05
N GLN A 45 -13.15 0.33 1.69
CA GLN A 45 -13.62 1.38 2.57
C GLN A 45 -14.61 2.22 1.76
N PRO A 46 -15.72 2.67 2.36
CA PRO A 46 -16.63 3.57 1.67
C PRO A 46 -15.83 4.78 1.20
N SER A 47 -15.60 4.85 -0.11
CA SER A 47 -14.79 5.89 -0.74
C SER A 47 -15.64 6.78 -1.62
N LEU A 48 -15.24 8.03 -1.80
CA LEU A 48 -15.77 9.03 -2.71
C LEU A 48 -15.55 8.63 -4.17
N GLY A 49 -14.74 7.59 -4.44
CA GLY A 49 -14.51 7.06 -5.79
C GLY A 49 -13.70 8.01 -6.67
N LEU A 50 -12.95 8.94 -6.04
CA LEU A 50 -12.12 9.92 -6.70
C LEU A 50 -10.67 9.40 -6.80
N PRO A 51 -9.93 9.73 -7.87
CA PRO A 51 -8.56 9.27 -8.02
C PRO A 51 -7.66 9.92 -6.96
N TYR A 52 -6.82 9.12 -6.30
CA TYR A 52 -5.78 9.63 -5.40
C TYR A 52 -4.58 10.15 -6.18
N ILE A 53 -3.85 11.12 -5.59
CA ILE A 53 -2.62 11.61 -6.20
C ILE A 53 -1.46 10.62 -5.98
N ARG A 54 -0.78 10.27 -7.09
CA ARG A 54 0.39 9.38 -7.10
C ARG A 54 1.50 9.93 -6.22
N GLY A 55 2.15 9.05 -5.45
CA GLY A 55 3.23 9.41 -4.50
C GLY A 55 2.75 9.61 -3.07
N VAL A 56 1.49 10.00 -2.87
CA VAL A 56 0.86 10.20 -1.54
C VAL A 56 -0.41 9.35 -1.36
N GLU A 57 -0.52 8.26 -2.12
CA GLU A 57 -1.70 7.38 -2.14
C GLU A 57 -2.00 6.78 -0.75
N HIS A 58 -0.96 6.50 0.03
CA HIS A 58 -1.07 5.99 1.40
C HIS A 58 -1.74 6.98 2.38
N LEU A 59 -1.85 8.25 1.99
CA LEU A 59 -2.50 9.32 2.75
C LEU A 59 -3.92 9.61 2.24
N GLN A 60 -4.43 8.87 1.25
CA GLN A 60 -5.76 9.04 0.66
C GLN A 60 -6.03 10.49 0.21
N VAL A 61 -5.01 11.12 -0.39
CA VAL A 61 -5.08 12.52 -0.84
C VAL A 61 -5.88 12.60 -2.13
N LEU A 62 -7.00 13.33 -2.05
CA LEU A 62 -7.90 13.58 -3.17
C LEU A 62 -7.36 14.66 -4.10
N ASN A 63 -6.84 15.75 -3.51
CA ASN A 63 -6.24 16.86 -4.23
C ASN A 63 -5.32 17.65 -3.29
N TYR A 64 -4.28 18.29 -3.81
CA TYR A 64 -3.48 19.23 -3.03
C TYR A 64 -2.94 20.37 -3.90
N ASN A 65 -2.65 21.48 -3.26
CA ASN A 65 -1.90 22.59 -3.83
C ASN A 65 -0.65 22.83 -2.99
N TYR A 66 0.49 22.93 -3.64
CA TYR A 66 1.78 23.19 -3.00
C TYR A 66 2.44 24.42 -3.62
N TRP A 67 3.07 25.22 -2.76
CA TRP A 67 3.91 26.34 -3.15
C TRP A 67 5.21 26.31 -2.37
N ASN A 68 6.32 26.64 -3.02
CA ASN A 68 7.57 26.95 -2.33
C ASN A 68 7.76 28.47 -2.27
N ALA A 69 7.67 29.02 -1.07
CA ALA A 69 7.86 30.43 -0.79
C ALA A 69 9.22 30.64 -0.11
N ASN A 70 10.28 30.84 -0.91
CA ASN A 70 11.64 31.11 -0.42
C ASN A 70 12.17 30.05 0.55
N GLY A 71 12.03 28.76 0.20
CA GLY A 71 12.45 27.66 1.07
C GLY A 71 11.49 27.38 2.21
N LYS A 72 10.24 27.86 2.14
CA LYS A 72 9.12 27.41 2.99
C LYS A 72 8.07 26.77 2.11
N GLY A 73 7.78 25.50 2.34
CA GLY A 73 6.70 24.80 1.66
C GLY A 73 5.39 25.22 2.30
N VAL A 74 4.41 25.62 1.50
CA VAL A 74 3.04 25.87 1.94
C VAL A 74 2.16 24.90 1.18
N CYS A 75 1.36 24.13 1.89
CA CYS A 75 0.51 23.12 1.30
C CYS A 75 -0.92 23.23 1.81
N ILE A 76 -1.87 23.01 0.91
CA ILE A 76 -3.28 22.79 1.22
C ILE A 76 -3.65 21.43 0.63
N ALA A 77 -4.05 20.48 1.46
CA ALA A 77 -4.37 19.11 1.05
C ALA A 77 -5.81 18.75 1.44
N ALA A 78 -6.54 18.15 0.50
CA ALA A 78 -7.81 17.49 0.72
C ALA A 78 -7.58 15.98 0.86
N VAL A 79 -8.10 15.42 1.94
CA VAL A 79 -7.92 14.02 2.31
C VAL A 79 -9.27 13.37 2.48
N GLU A 80 -9.37 12.16 1.95
CA GLU A 80 -10.52 11.31 2.18
C GLU A 80 -10.51 10.73 3.60
N GLY A 81 -11.66 10.75 4.25
CA GLY A 81 -11.87 10.14 5.55
C GLY A 81 -12.48 8.75 5.46
N ALA A 82 -12.53 8.07 6.60
CA ALA A 82 -12.87 6.64 6.69
C ALA A 82 -14.34 6.28 6.36
N ILE A 83 -15.24 7.26 6.21
CA ILE A 83 -16.70 7.04 6.04
C ILE A 83 -17.26 7.74 4.80
N ALA A 84 -16.53 7.74 3.68
CA ALA A 84 -16.85 8.51 2.47
C ALA A 84 -17.13 9.99 2.77
N ASP A 85 -16.36 10.54 3.71
CA ASP A 85 -16.28 11.95 4.05
C ASP A 85 -14.90 12.49 3.63
N TRP A 86 -14.71 13.80 3.70
CA TRP A 86 -13.40 14.39 3.44
C TRP A 86 -13.14 15.60 4.31
N ALA A 87 -11.86 15.92 4.50
CA ALA A 87 -11.39 17.08 5.23
C ALA A 87 -10.26 17.76 4.45
N ALA A 88 -10.07 19.06 4.70
CA ALA A 88 -8.96 19.81 4.13
C ALA A 88 -8.09 20.41 5.22
N TYR A 89 -6.78 20.42 5.00
CA TYR A 89 -5.77 20.89 5.93
C TYR A 89 -4.85 21.89 5.22
N ILE A 90 -4.40 22.91 5.95
CA ILE A 90 -3.35 23.83 5.52
C ILE A 90 -2.15 23.73 6.46
N GLY A 91 -0.96 23.67 5.91
CA GLY A 91 0.28 23.54 6.65
C GLY A 91 1.44 24.22 5.94
N ALA A 92 2.53 24.38 6.68
CA ALA A 92 3.77 24.85 6.13
C ALA A 92 4.95 24.12 6.78
N ASP A 93 6.00 23.90 5.99
CA ASP A 93 7.23 23.24 6.41
C ASP A 93 8.48 24.06 6.03
N ASP A 94 9.65 23.49 6.29
CA ASP A 94 10.95 24.08 5.98
C ASP A 94 11.38 23.92 4.51
N GLY A 95 10.42 23.84 3.57
CA GLY A 95 10.68 23.84 2.13
C GLY A 95 11.11 22.49 1.59
N TRP A 96 10.58 21.42 2.17
CA TRP A 96 10.82 20.05 1.71
C TRP A 96 10.10 19.77 0.39
N SER A 97 10.16 18.51 -0.07
CA SER A 97 9.44 18.08 -1.27
C SER A 97 7.93 18.33 -1.13
N ALA A 98 7.20 18.37 -2.24
CA ALA A 98 5.77 18.60 -2.20
C ALA A 98 5.05 17.47 -1.43
N GLU A 99 5.52 16.23 -1.61
CA GLU A 99 5.00 15.03 -0.97
C GLU A 99 5.22 15.07 0.56
N ASP A 100 6.42 15.45 1.01
CA ASP A 100 6.71 15.60 2.44
C ASP A 100 5.88 16.72 3.06
N CYS A 101 5.68 17.82 2.33
CA CYS A 101 4.87 18.96 2.79
C CYS A 101 3.39 18.59 2.91
N VAL A 102 2.87 17.78 1.98
CA VAL A 102 1.52 17.21 2.04
C VAL A 102 1.40 16.31 3.27
N GLU A 103 2.33 15.39 3.46
CA GLU A 103 2.33 14.48 4.62
C GLU A 103 2.35 15.25 5.94
N TRP A 104 3.25 16.23 6.07
CA TRP A 104 3.32 17.10 7.23
C TRP A 104 1.97 17.80 7.46
N THR A 105 1.41 18.39 6.40
CA THR A 105 0.17 19.17 6.46
C THR A 105 -1.01 18.34 6.96
N ILE A 106 -1.09 17.08 6.58
CA ILE A 106 -2.17 16.19 7.01
C ILE A 106 -2.02 15.82 8.49
N ARG A 107 -0.78 15.61 8.95
CA ARG A 107 -0.49 15.18 10.33
C ARG A 107 -0.53 16.32 11.34
N HIS A 108 -0.14 17.52 10.92
CA HIS A 108 0.18 18.62 11.84
C HIS A 108 -0.42 19.97 11.42
N GLY A 109 -1.03 20.05 10.22
CA GLY A 109 -1.65 21.27 9.71
C GLY A 109 -2.96 21.62 10.41
N CYS A 110 -3.44 22.81 10.10
CA CYS A 110 -4.71 23.29 10.57
C CYS A 110 -5.83 22.82 9.66
N LYS A 111 -6.85 22.18 10.24
CA LYS A 111 -8.08 21.84 9.52
C LYS A 111 -8.80 23.11 9.09
N LEU A 112 -9.21 23.17 7.83
CA LEU A 112 -9.95 24.29 7.28
C LEU A 112 -11.43 24.23 7.66
N SER A 113 -12.10 25.39 7.70
CA SER A 113 -13.56 25.40 7.80
C SER A 113 -14.18 24.92 6.50
N ARG A 114 -15.43 24.45 6.55
CA ARG A 114 -16.18 23.98 5.36
C ARG A 114 -16.16 25.00 4.22
N GLN A 115 -16.34 26.29 4.53
CA GLN A 115 -16.34 27.36 3.52
C GLN A 115 -14.95 27.59 2.90
N GLN A 116 -13.89 27.48 3.71
CA GLN A 116 -12.51 27.59 3.22
C GLN A 116 -12.15 26.39 2.35
N ALA A 117 -12.51 25.18 2.78
CA ALA A 117 -12.27 23.96 2.03
C ALA A 117 -12.96 23.99 0.66
N ASN A 118 -14.25 24.37 0.61
CA ASN A 118 -14.99 24.48 -0.64
C ASN A 118 -14.46 25.58 -1.59
N ARG A 119 -13.80 26.61 -1.06
CA ARG A 119 -13.13 27.62 -1.91
C ARG A 119 -11.93 27.03 -2.64
N TRP A 120 -11.17 26.16 -1.98
CA TRP A 120 -9.96 25.56 -2.53
C TRP A 120 -10.25 24.32 -3.36
N PHE A 121 -11.28 23.56 -3.00
CA PHE A 121 -11.68 22.32 -3.67
C PHE A 121 -13.18 22.36 -4.01
N PRO A 122 -13.60 23.23 -4.94
CA PRO A 122 -15.01 23.37 -5.32
C PRO A 122 -15.59 22.14 -6.01
N GLU A 123 -14.74 21.27 -6.56
CA GLU A 123 -15.12 20.00 -7.17
C GLU A 123 -15.51 18.91 -6.17
N LEU A 124 -15.13 19.06 -4.90
CA LEU A 124 -15.41 18.06 -3.86
C LEU A 124 -16.80 18.30 -3.23
N PRO A 125 -17.54 17.22 -2.89
CA PRO A 125 -18.89 17.33 -2.38
C PRO A 125 -18.92 17.97 -0.98
N ILE A 126 -19.32 19.24 -0.89
CA ILE A 126 -19.34 19.99 0.39
C ILE A 126 -20.20 19.36 1.48
N GLU A 127 -21.25 18.62 1.09
CA GLU A 127 -22.14 17.89 2.01
C GLU A 127 -21.43 16.77 2.76
N ARG A 128 -20.35 16.23 2.17
CA ARG A 128 -19.49 15.19 2.75
C ARG A 128 -18.31 15.77 3.52
N TYR A 129 -18.25 17.09 3.69
CA TYR A 129 -17.17 17.73 4.44
C TYR A 129 -17.31 17.48 5.93
N ARG A 130 -16.30 16.83 6.50
CA ARG A 130 -16.17 16.57 7.93
C ARG A 130 -15.59 17.81 8.61
N GLU A 131 -16.35 18.43 9.49
CA GLU A 131 -15.87 19.53 10.35
C GLU A 131 -15.09 19.03 11.56
#